data_AF-V4T3A7-F1
#
_entry.id   AF-V4T3A7-F1
#
_cell.length_a   1.000
_cell.length_b   1.000
_cell.length_c   1.000
_cell.angle_alpha   90.00
_cell.angle_beta   90.00
_cell.angle_gamma   90.00
#
_symmetry.space_group_name_H-M   'P 1'
#
loop_
_entity.id
_entity.type
_entity.pdbx_description
1 polymer ?
#
loop_
_entity_poly.entity_id
_entity_poly.type
_entity_poly.pdbx_seq_one_letter_code
_entity_poly.pdbx_strand_id
1 'polypeptide(L)'
;MVVVDSQSPPKFGDYEAQRHWMEITLNLPVLEWYRNSTGNDLSYWGLDYPPLTAYQSYFHGLFLRFFDPDSVSLFTSRGYETYVGKLLMRWTVLSSDTLIFFPAIFYFAFVYHSSCHSSRKNDCAWHIAMLLLNPCLILIDHGHFQYNCISLGLTVAAIAAILSQRELLASCLFTLALSHKQMSVYYAPAFFSHLLGKCLRRKNPIHGVAKLGLTVLGTFTVVWWPYLHSTDALLGVLSRLAPFERGIYEDYVANFWCTSSVIIKWKRLFSVHSLKFISLTATVLTCLPSMVQQVMAPSSRGFLYGLLNSSFAFYLFSFQVHEKSILLPLLPASLLALEERRPFKWLMFYGLFSMFPLLCRDKLVLPYFALHALFMLLYHAPCGHGGRPRNARPNNTKFDYFDSFKTFMNGFIYLSSFILHIVYLTMHPPEKFPYLFEAIIMLICFYQFALFAFYTNVKQWSLLEHSTTEEEKKLI
;
A
#
# COMPACT_ATOMS: atom_id res chain seq x y z
N MET A 1 24.34 -6.95 8.82
CA MET A 1 25.78 -6.82 9.18
C MET A 1 26.08 -5.33 9.11
N VAL A 2 26.41 -4.69 10.23
CA VAL A 2 26.72 -3.26 10.29
C VAL A 2 28.11 -3.10 9.66
N VAL A 3 28.19 -2.41 8.52
CA VAL A 3 29.49 -1.94 8.02
C VAL A 3 29.84 -0.75 8.91
N VAL A 4 30.74 -0.98 9.87
CA VAL A 4 31.30 0.08 10.72
C VAL A 4 32.45 0.70 9.92
N ASP A 5 32.13 1.72 9.15
CA ASP A 5 33.16 2.65 8.67
C ASP A 5 33.40 3.68 9.79
N SER A 6 34.64 3.76 10.28
CA SER A 6 35.03 4.41 11.55
C SER A 6 34.79 5.93 11.63
N GLN A 7 34.27 6.56 10.57
CA GLN A 7 33.91 7.97 10.52
C GLN A 7 32.41 8.24 10.29
N SER A 8 31.57 7.20 10.20
CA SER A 8 30.13 7.36 10.03
C SER A 8 29.36 6.58 11.11
N PRO A 9 28.45 7.23 11.87
CA PRO A 9 27.60 6.48 12.80
C PRO A 9 26.82 5.41 12.03
N PRO A 10 26.63 4.21 12.60
CA PRO A 10 25.95 3.13 11.90
C PRO A 10 24.57 3.57 11.43
N LYS A 11 24.26 3.34 10.15
CA LYS A 11 22.92 3.54 9.60
C LYS A 11 22.01 2.43 10.12
N PHE A 12 21.38 2.66 11.26
CA PHE A 12 20.30 1.83 11.77
C PHE A 12 19.07 1.91 10.85
N GLY A 13 18.14 0.95 10.93
CA GLY A 13 17.01 0.83 9.99
C GLY A 13 15.95 1.94 10.10
N ASP A 14 14.74 1.66 9.60
CA ASP A 14 13.66 2.65 9.44
C ASP A 14 13.29 3.38 10.75
N TYR A 15 13.45 2.74 11.92
CA TYR A 15 13.29 3.39 13.23
C TYR A 15 14.15 4.65 13.39
N GLU A 16 15.45 4.55 13.07
CA GLU A 16 16.38 5.66 13.20
C GLU A 16 16.11 6.73 12.14
N ALA A 17 15.70 6.33 10.94
CA ALA A 17 15.27 7.29 9.91
C ALA A 17 14.12 8.17 10.43
N GLN A 18 13.08 7.56 11.01
CA GLN A 18 11.96 8.32 11.59
C GLN A 18 12.39 9.19 12.77
N ARG A 19 13.22 8.68 13.68
CA ARG A 19 13.74 9.46 14.82
C ARG A 19 14.54 10.67 14.34
N HIS A 20 15.42 10.46 13.37
CA HIS A 20 16.24 11.52 12.79
C HIS A 20 15.37 12.56 12.07
N TRP A 21 14.29 12.17 11.39
CA TRP A 21 13.34 13.13 10.82
C TRP A 21 12.67 14.01 11.89
N MET A 22 12.37 13.46 13.08
CA MET A 22 11.87 14.25 14.21
C MET A 22 12.93 15.20 14.75
N GLU A 23 14.19 14.76 14.86
CA GLU A 23 15.33 15.60 15.25
C GLU A 23 15.51 16.80 14.29
N ILE A 24 15.59 16.56 12.98
CA ILE A 24 15.85 17.64 12.01
C ILE A 24 14.67 18.61 11.91
N THR A 25 13.43 18.11 11.95
CA THR A 25 12.24 18.96 11.76
C THR A 25 11.99 19.87 12.97
N LEU A 26 12.39 19.44 14.18
CA LEU A 26 12.32 20.25 15.38
C LEU A 26 13.38 21.35 15.46
N ASN A 27 14.61 21.02 15.05
CA ASN A 27 15.77 21.85 15.37
C ASN A 27 16.23 22.72 14.20
N LEU A 28 15.81 22.43 12.96
CA LEU A 28 16.24 23.17 11.77
C LEU A 28 15.08 23.98 11.15
N PRO A 29 15.40 25.12 10.49
CA PRO A 29 14.41 25.85 9.70
C PRO A 29 13.78 24.98 8.60
N VAL A 30 12.49 25.22 8.30
CA VAL A 30 11.69 24.44 7.34
C VAL A 30 12.35 24.31 5.96
N LEU A 31 13.08 25.35 5.53
CA LEU A 31 13.77 25.39 4.24
C LEU A 31 15.00 24.47 4.17
N GLU A 32 15.53 24.02 5.30
CA GLU A 32 16.70 23.14 5.39
C GLU A 32 16.34 21.65 5.46
N TRP A 33 15.07 21.29 5.71
CA TRP A 33 14.67 19.89 5.92
C TRP A 33 15.00 18.95 4.75
N TYR A 34 15.01 19.47 3.52
CA TYR A 34 15.24 18.70 2.28
C TYR A 34 16.55 19.05 1.57
N ARG A 35 17.45 19.82 2.21
CA ARG A 35 18.69 20.30 1.60
C ARG A 35 19.88 19.93 2.48
N ASN A 36 21.01 19.65 1.83
CA ASN A 36 22.28 19.55 2.55
C ASN A 36 22.63 20.92 3.11
N SER A 37 22.90 20.98 4.41
CA SER A 37 23.38 22.17 5.12
C SER A 37 24.42 21.75 6.17
N THR A 38 24.97 22.70 6.91
CA THR A 38 25.81 22.39 8.08
C THR A 38 25.03 21.65 9.17
N GLY A 39 23.70 21.82 9.21
CA GLY A 39 22.81 21.19 10.17
C GLY A 39 22.17 19.88 9.69
N ASN A 40 22.03 19.69 8.38
CA ASN A 40 21.37 18.53 7.78
C ASN A 40 22.26 17.82 6.76
N ASP A 41 22.59 16.56 7.04
CA ASP A 41 23.34 15.70 6.15
C ASP A 41 22.37 14.68 5.52
N LEU A 42 21.99 14.92 4.26
CA LEU A 42 21.05 14.05 3.53
C LEU A 42 21.62 12.66 3.25
N SER A 43 22.92 12.44 3.44
CA SER A 43 23.52 11.11 3.35
C SER A 43 23.19 10.26 4.57
N TYR A 44 22.85 10.87 5.71
CA TYR A 44 22.41 10.22 6.94
C TYR A 44 20.89 10.34 7.09
N TRP A 45 20.15 9.40 6.49
CA TRP A 45 18.69 9.35 6.58
C TRP A 45 17.96 10.66 6.25
N GLY A 46 18.34 11.29 5.13
CA GLY A 46 17.65 12.47 4.62
C GLY A 46 16.13 12.24 4.43
N LEU A 47 15.36 13.32 4.50
CA LEU A 47 13.90 13.24 4.42
C LEU A 47 13.47 12.95 2.96
N ASP A 48 12.87 11.77 2.76
CA ASP A 48 12.51 11.24 1.44
C ASP A 48 11.00 11.22 1.16
N TYR A 49 10.19 11.70 2.12
CA TYR A 49 8.72 11.76 2.04
C TYR A 49 8.22 13.20 1.87
N PRO A 50 7.02 13.41 1.29
CA PRO A 50 6.53 14.76 1.03
C PRO A 50 6.23 15.56 2.31
N PRO A 51 6.00 16.89 2.21
CA PRO A 51 6.00 17.80 3.35
C PRO A 51 5.06 17.43 4.50
N LEU A 52 3.95 16.72 4.26
CA LEU A 52 3.05 16.33 5.34
C LEU A 52 3.70 15.33 6.31
N THR A 53 4.61 14.46 5.83
CA THR A 53 5.43 13.65 6.73
C THR A 53 6.38 14.50 7.55
N ALA A 54 7.01 15.53 6.97
CA ALA A 54 7.89 16.40 7.73
C ALA A 54 7.14 17.14 8.86
N TYR A 55 5.92 17.61 8.60
CA TYR A 55 5.07 18.17 9.66
C TYR A 55 4.66 17.13 10.70
N GLN A 56 4.36 15.89 10.29
CA GLN A 56 4.09 14.79 11.23
C GLN A 56 5.32 14.48 12.10
N SER A 57 6.52 14.41 11.53
CA SER A 57 7.78 14.27 12.27
C SER A 57 7.99 15.43 13.24
N TYR A 58 7.67 16.66 12.84
CA TYR A 58 7.73 17.82 13.74
C TYR A 58 6.81 17.66 14.95
N PHE A 59 5.53 17.30 14.73
CA PHE A 59 4.57 17.09 15.83
C PHE A 59 4.96 15.94 16.77
N HIS A 60 5.40 14.80 16.22
CA HIS A 60 5.90 13.69 17.04
C HIS A 60 7.21 14.05 17.74
N GLY A 61 8.05 14.87 17.11
CA GLY A 61 9.24 15.41 17.72
C GLY A 61 8.93 16.27 18.94
N LEU A 62 7.87 17.10 18.90
CA LEU A 62 7.46 17.90 20.06
C LEU A 62 7.07 17.01 21.23
N PHE A 63 6.40 15.90 20.95
CA PHE A 63 6.06 14.87 21.94
C PHE A 63 7.34 14.23 22.52
N LEU A 64 8.29 13.79 21.68
CA LEU A 64 9.55 13.23 22.17
C LEU A 64 10.36 14.23 22.99
N ARG A 65 10.48 15.48 22.55
CA ARG A 65 11.21 16.53 23.28
C ARG A 65 10.67 16.72 24.71
N PHE A 66 9.37 16.53 24.91
CA PHE A 66 8.75 16.67 26.22
C PHE A 66 9.09 15.52 27.18
N PHE A 67 9.22 14.28 26.67
CA PHE A 67 9.40 13.08 27.49
C PHE A 67 10.84 12.51 27.51
N ASP A 68 11.59 12.69 26.42
CA ASP A 68 12.95 12.18 26.20
C ASP A 68 13.73 13.19 25.30
N PRO A 69 14.10 14.37 25.83
CA PRO A 69 14.71 15.44 25.03
C PRO A 69 16.02 15.01 24.34
N ASP A 70 16.77 14.11 24.96
CA ASP A 70 18.02 13.59 24.40
C ASP A 70 17.79 12.77 23.13
N SER A 71 16.59 12.20 22.91
CA SER A 71 16.27 11.42 21.72
C SER A 71 16.11 12.25 20.44
N VAL A 72 15.99 13.57 20.56
CA VAL A 72 15.80 14.52 19.44
C VAL A 72 16.78 15.69 19.50
N SER A 73 17.86 15.56 20.28
CA SER A 73 18.92 16.57 20.35
C SER A 73 19.75 16.58 19.07
N LEU A 74 19.93 17.75 18.46
CA LEU A 74 20.64 17.89 17.20
C LEU A 74 22.10 17.41 17.33
N PHE A 75 22.55 16.58 16.38
CA PHE A 75 23.89 15.97 16.29
C PHE A 75 24.21 14.90 17.33
N THR A 76 23.74 15.02 18.57
CA THR A 76 24.08 14.09 19.65
C THR A 76 23.17 12.88 19.72
N SER A 77 21.96 12.96 19.14
CA SER A 77 20.95 11.90 19.23
C SER A 77 21.05 10.83 18.13
N ARG A 78 22.04 10.92 17.23
CA ARG A 78 22.24 9.94 16.15
C ARG A 78 22.50 8.54 16.72
N GLY A 79 21.64 7.59 16.39
CA GLY A 79 21.68 6.23 16.93
C GLY A 79 21.25 6.13 18.40
N TYR A 80 20.55 7.14 18.93
CA TYR A 80 20.08 7.12 20.31
C TYR A 80 18.97 6.09 20.49
N GLU A 81 19.23 5.10 21.35
CA GLU A 81 18.29 4.03 21.67
C GLU A 81 18.22 3.79 23.18
N THR A 82 17.08 4.17 23.78
CA THR A 82 16.72 3.79 25.16
C THR A 82 15.43 2.98 25.16
N TYR A 83 15.16 2.26 26.25
CA TYR A 83 13.89 1.55 26.41
C TYR A 83 12.69 2.51 26.35
N VAL A 84 12.80 3.66 27.02
CA VAL A 84 11.75 4.69 27.06
C VAL A 84 11.56 5.31 25.67
N GLY A 85 12.64 5.71 24.98
CA GLY A 85 12.56 6.24 23.63
C GLY A 85 11.87 5.29 22.64
N LYS A 86 12.20 3.99 22.71
CA LYS A 86 11.53 2.95 21.90
C LYS A 86 10.04 2.84 22.20
N LEU A 87 9.64 2.97 23.48
CA LEU A 87 8.23 2.94 23.88
C LEU A 87 7.48 4.18 23.37
N LEU A 88 8.07 5.38 23.53
CA LEU A 88 7.48 6.63 23.06
C LEU A 88 7.30 6.63 21.54
N MET A 89 8.29 6.15 20.79
CA MET A 89 8.22 5.98 19.35
C MET A 89 7.14 4.96 18.92
N ARG A 90 6.88 3.90 19.70
CA ARG A 90 5.75 3.00 19.43
C ARG A 90 4.41 3.68 19.69
N TRP A 91 4.32 4.54 20.71
CA TRP A 91 3.13 5.32 21.02
C TRP A 91 2.77 6.32 19.93
N THR A 92 3.76 6.95 19.27
CA THR A 92 3.47 7.87 18.16
C THR A 92 2.82 7.13 16.98
N VAL A 93 3.26 5.92 16.64
CA VAL A 93 2.60 5.09 15.61
C VAL A 93 1.17 4.70 16.06
N LEU A 94 1.01 4.16 17.27
CA LEU A 94 -0.31 3.75 17.79
C LEU A 94 -1.31 4.91 17.92
N SER A 95 -0.82 6.10 18.30
CA SER A 95 -1.65 7.30 18.33
C SER A 95 -2.09 7.73 16.92
N SER A 96 -1.21 7.57 15.93
CA SER A 96 -1.54 7.83 14.52
C SER A 96 -2.62 6.88 14.00
N ASP A 97 -2.57 5.59 14.38
CA ASP A 97 -3.65 4.64 14.09
C ASP A 97 -4.98 5.09 14.70
N THR A 98 -4.96 5.43 15.99
CA THR A 98 -6.16 5.81 16.74
C THR A 98 -6.79 7.10 16.22
N LEU A 99 -5.98 8.07 15.80
CA LEU A 99 -6.45 9.39 15.37
C LEU A 99 -6.83 9.44 13.88
N ILE A 100 -6.21 8.61 13.04
CA ILE A 100 -6.36 8.72 11.57
C ILE A 100 -6.90 7.42 10.98
N PHE A 101 -6.24 6.29 11.20
CA PHE A 101 -6.59 5.03 10.55
C PHE A 101 -7.93 4.47 11.05
N PHE A 102 -8.13 4.36 12.36
CA PHE A 102 -9.34 3.75 12.94
C PHE A 102 -10.60 4.56 12.58
N PRO A 103 -10.64 5.90 12.74
CA PRO A 103 -11.81 6.69 12.33
C PRO A 103 -12.11 6.56 10.83
N ALA A 104 -11.08 6.46 9.99
CA ALA A 104 -11.26 6.25 8.55
C ALA A 104 -11.90 4.88 8.24
N ILE A 105 -11.46 3.80 8.91
CA ILE A 105 -12.08 2.48 8.78
C ILE A 105 -13.53 2.50 9.24
N PHE A 106 -13.83 3.12 10.38
CA PHE A 106 -15.21 3.25 10.87
C PHE A 106 -16.09 4.07 9.92
N TYR A 107 -15.55 5.17 9.37
CA TYR A 107 -16.28 5.98 8.39
C TYR A 107 -16.57 5.18 7.11
N PHE A 108 -15.60 4.45 6.58
CA PHE A 108 -15.80 3.56 5.44
C PHE A 108 -16.86 2.49 5.74
N ALA A 109 -16.72 1.77 6.84
CA ALA A 109 -17.65 0.70 7.21
C ALA A 109 -19.08 1.25 7.35
N PHE A 110 -19.24 2.39 8.01
CA PHE A 110 -20.54 3.03 8.14
C PHE A 110 -21.19 3.33 6.78
N VAL A 111 -20.45 3.95 5.86
CA VAL A 111 -20.97 4.33 4.53
C VAL A 111 -21.24 3.09 3.65
N TYR A 112 -20.30 2.14 3.64
CA TYR A 112 -20.38 0.93 2.83
C TYR A 112 -21.57 0.05 3.25
N HIS A 113 -21.72 -0.19 4.55
CA HIS A 113 -22.79 -1.04 5.09
C HIS A 113 -24.16 -0.37 5.08
N SER A 114 -24.25 0.96 5.27
CA SER A 114 -25.52 1.68 5.14
C SER A 114 -26.08 1.63 3.72
N SER A 115 -25.20 1.51 2.71
CA SER A 115 -25.60 1.40 1.31
C SER A 115 -26.08 -0.02 0.95
N CYS A 116 -25.66 -1.04 1.69
CA CYS A 116 -26.02 -2.44 1.44
C CYS A 116 -27.25 -2.86 2.27
N HIS A 117 -28.44 -2.84 1.65
CA HIS A 117 -29.75 -3.12 2.27
C HIS A 117 -29.88 -4.51 2.96
N SER A 118 -28.94 -5.43 2.73
CA SER A 118 -28.93 -6.79 3.29
C SER A 118 -27.80 -7.05 4.30
N SER A 119 -27.04 -6.03 4.70
CA SER A 119 -25.86 -6.27 5.53
C SER A 119 -26.22 -6.59 6.98
N ARG A 120 -25.83 -7.77 7.45
CA ARG A 120 -26.02 -8.17 8.85
C ARG A 120 -24.99 -7.45 9.73
N LYS A 121 -25.36 -7.07 10.96
CA LYS A 121 -24.43 -6.47 11.94
C LYS A 121 -23.14 -7.28 12.10
N ASN A 122 -23.23 -8.61 12.01
CA ASN A 122 -22.09 -9.51 12.10
C ASN A 122 -21.11 -9.36 10.91
N ASP A 123 -21.60 -9.07 9.71
CA ASP A 123 -20.76 -8.86 8.53
C ASP A 123 -19.97 -7.55 8.66
N CYS A 124 -20.60 -6.51 9.22
CA CYS A 124 -19.95 -5.23 9.51
C CYS A 124 -18.84 -5.39 10.55
N ALA A 125 -19.12 -6.06 11.66
CA ALA A 125 -18.11 -6.33 12.69
C ALA A 125 -16.94 -7.17 12.14
N TRP A 126 -17.23 -8.19 11.33
CA TRP A 126 -16.20 -9.00 10.68
C TRP A 126 -15.35 -8.19 9.70
N HIS A 127 -15.98 -7.33 8.89
CA HIS A 127 -15.26 -6.50 7.91
C HIS A 127 -14.36 -5.48 8.58
N ILE A 128 -14.84 -4.80 9.62
CA ILE A 128 -14.03 -3.91 10.46
C ILE A 128 -12.84 -4.68 11.05
N ALA A 129 -13.06 -5.89 11.57
CA ALA A 129 -11.99 -6.71 12.11
C ALA A 129 -10.93 -7.07 11.03
N MET A 130 -11.34 -7.43 9.81
CA MET A 130 -10.39 -7.72 8.72
C MET A 130 -9.59 -6.49 8.26
N LEU A 131 -10.16 -5.30 8.37
CA LEU A 131 -9.49 -4.04 8.04
C LEU A 131 -8.49 -3.62 9.13
N LEU A 132 -8.91 -3.67 10.40
CA LEU A 132 -8.08 -3.25 11.53
C LEU A 132 -7.00 -4.27 11.90
N LEU A 133 -7.30 -5.56 11.79
CA LEU A 133 -6.40 -6.65 12.16
C LEU A 133 -5.65 -7.23 10.96
N ASN A 134 -5.39 -6.39 9.95
CA ASN A 134 -4.57 -6.77 8.81
C ASN A 134 -3.12 -7.06 9.28
N PRO A 135 -2.66 -8.32 9.27
CA PRO A 135 -1.35 -8.69 9.81
C PRO A 135 -0.20 -8.03 9.07
N CYS A 136 -0.35 -7.79 7.76
CA CYS A 136 0.68 -7.17 6.94
C CYS A 136 0.92 -5.72 7.38
N LEU A 137 -0.15 -4.95 7.58
CA LEU A 137 -0.04 -3.56 8.04
C LEU A 137 0.52 -3.48 9.46
N ILE A 138 0.02 -4.30 10.38
CA ILE A 138 0.47 -4.31 11.78
C ILE A 138 1.96 -4.63 11.89
N LEU A 139 2.45 -5.64 11.16
CA LEU A 139 3.87 -6.04 11.19
C LEU A 139 4.78 -4.96 10.63
N ILE A 140 4.35 -4.25 9.59
CA ILE A 140 5.16 -3.19 8.99
C ILE A 140 5.15 -1.92 9.85
N ASP A 141 4.00 -1.51 10.38
CA ASP A 141 3.91 -0.26 11.16
C ASP A 141 4.46 -0.43 12.58
N HIS A 142 4.08 -1.50 13.30
CA HIS A 142 4.47 -1.69 14.70
C HIS A 142 5.66 -2.65 14.91
N GLY A 143 6.08 -3.37 13.87
CA GLY A 143 7.27 -4.22 13.87
C GLY A 143 8.44 -3.55 13.18
N HIS A 144 8.35 -3.38 11.85
CA HIS A 144 9.37 -2.76 11.00
C HIS A 144 9.51 -1.23 11.22
N PHE A 145 8.55 -0.62 11.91
CA PHE A 145 8.52 0.79 12.29
C PHE A 145 8.28 1.76 11.12
N GLN A 146 7.01 1.89 10.73
CA GLN A 146 6.56 2.76 9.65
C GLN A 146 5.27 3.49 10.02
N TYR A 147 5.03 4.65 9.39
CA TYR A 147 3.78 5.41 9.51
C TYR A 147 2.90 5.22 8.26
N ASN A 148 2.62 3.98 7.84
CA ASN A 148 1.72 3.76 6.69
C ASN A 148 0.27 4.06 7.06
N CYS A 149 -0.12 3.83 8.30
CA CYS A 149 -1.47 4.05 8.84
C CYS A 149 -2.04 5.45 8.54
N ILE A 150 -1.20 6.49 8.52
CA ILE A 150 -1.62 7.87 8.20
C ILE A 150 -2.03 7.99 6.73
N SER A 151 -1.15 7.60 5.81
CA SER A 151 -1.40 7.72 4.37
C SER A 151 -2.55 6.79 3.92
N LEU A 152 -2.56 5.56 4.43
CA LEU A 152 -3.62 4.60 4.13
C LEU A 152 -4.94 5.02 4.78
N GLY A 153 -4.93 5.55 6.01
CA GLY A 153 -6.11 6.07 6.69
C GLY A 153 -6.73 7.26 5.95
N LEU A 154 -5.93 8.23 5.55
CA LEU A 154 -6.38 9.35 4.70
C LEU A 154 -6.95 8.85 3.37
N THR A 155 -6.33 7.82 2.77
CA THR A 155 -6.86 7.18 1.54
C THR A 155 -8.21 6.52 1.79
N VAL A 156 -8.39 5.74 2.87
CA VAL A 156 -9.68 5.12 3.20
C VAL A 156 -10.74 6.18 3.48
N ALA A 157 -10.40 7.25 4.21
CA ALA A 157 -11.32 8.35 4.44
C ALA A 157 -11.74 9.03 3.13
N ALA A 158 -10.80 9.19 2.18
CA ALA A 158 -11.11 9.70 0.84
C ALA A 158 -12.04 8.75 0.07
N ILE A 159 -11.83 7.42 0.17
CA ILE A 159 -12.72 6.42 -0.43
C ILE A 159 -14.13 6.52 0.17
N ALA A 160 -14.24 6.58 1.49
CA ALA A 160 -15.52 6.75 2.18
C ALA A 160 -16.23 8.06 1.79
N ALA A 161 -15.46 9.14 1.59
CA ALA A 161 -15.97 10.41 1.08
C ALA A 161 -16.51 10.28 -0.37
N ILE A 162 -15.83 9.54 -1.26
CA ILE A 162 -16.36 9.22 -2.60
C ILE A 162 -17.68 8.45 -2.51
N LEU A 163 -17.72 7.38 -1.69
CA LEU A 163 -18.91 6.54 -1.53
C LEU A 163 -20.10 7.33 -0.98
N SER A 164 -19.85 8.29 -0.10
CA SER A 164 -20.86 9.22 0.44
C SER A 164 -21.13 10.45 -0.44
N GLN A 165 -20.64 10.45 -1.70
CA GLN A 165 -20.84 11.53 -2.69
C GLN A 165 -20.21 12.89 -2.31
N ARG A 166 -19.27 12.92 -1.36
CA ARG A 166 -18.53 14.10 -0.90
C ARG A 166 -17.19 14.26 -1.64
N GLU A 167 -17.27 14.55 -2.94
CA GLU A 167 -16.10 14.52 -3.83
C GLU A 167 -15.01 15.54 -3.48
N LEU A 168 -15.35 16.74 -3.01
CA LEU A 168 -14.35 17.75 -2.63
C LEU A 168 -13.54 17.30 -1.41
N LEU A 169 -14.22 16.75 -0.40
CA LEU A 169 -13.59 16.18 0.78
C LEU A 169 -12.69 15.01 0.37
N ALA A 170 -13.16 14.15 -0.53
CA ALA A 170 -12.34 13.05 -1.06
C ALA A 170 -11.08 13.55 -1.77
N SER A 171 -11.19 14.56 -2.65
CA SER A 171 -10.04 15.16 -3.32
C SER A 171 -9.04 15.79 -2.35
N CYS A 172 -9.53 16.49 -1.32
CA CYS A 172 -8.69 17.04 -0.26
C CYS A 172 -7.95 15.94 0.52
N LEU A 173 -8.69 14.95 1.05
CA LEU A 173 -8.12 13.83 1.82
C LEU A 173 -7.13 12.99 1.01
N PHE A 174 -7.42 12.70 -0.25
CA PHE A 174 -6.50 11.96 -1.11
C PHE A 174 -5.24 12.78 -1.44
N THR A 175 -5.37 14.09 -1.61
CA THR A 175 -4.22 14.99 -1.80
C THR A 175 -3.34 15.04 -0.54
N LEU A 176 -3.95 15.02 0.66
CA LEU A 176 -3.23 14.88 1.91
C LEU A 176 -2.51 13.52 2.00
N ALA A 177 -3.16 12.42 1.62
CA ALA A 177 -2.51 11.11 1.56
C ALA A 177 -1.28 11.11 0.65
N LEU A 178 -1.40 11.66 -0.58
CA LEU A 178 -0.29 11.83 -1.51
C LEU A 178 0.84 12.71 -0.94
N SER A 179 0.48 13.73 -0.17
CA SER A 179 1.45 14.64 0.46
C SER A 179 2.07 14.07 1.74
N HIS A 180 1.56 12.95 2.27
CA HIS A 180 2.18 12.20 3.35
C HIS A 180 3.08 11.08 2.80
N LYS A 181 2.60 10.28 1.84
CA LYS A 181 3.43 9.25 1.21
C LYS A 181 3.15 9.21 -0.28
N GLN A 182 4.16 9.51 -1.08
CA GLN A 182 4.08 9.55 -2.54
C GLN A 182 3.59 8.21 -3.13
N MET A 183 3.80 7.10 -2.41
CA MET A 183 3.31 5.78 -2.78
C MET A 183 1.78 5.68 -2.92
N SER A 184 1.00 6.58 -2.30
CA SER A 184 -0.44 6.69 -2.54
C SER A 184 -0.80 7.01 -4.00
N VAL A 185 0.17 7.38 -4.84
CA VAL A 185 -0.02 7.56 -6.30
C VAL A 185 -0.54 6.30 -6.99
N TYR A 186 -0.32 5.12 -6.39
CA TYR A 186 -0.82 3.83 -6.88
C TYR A 186 -2.35 3.81 -7.00
N TYR A 187 -3.05 4.65 -6.25
CA TYR A 187 -4.50 4.81 -6.29
C TYR A 187 -4.98 5.94 -7.20
N ALA A 188 -4.07 6.85 -7.61
CA ALA A 188 -4.43 8.07 -8.33
C ALA A 188 -5.17 7.80 -9.66
N PRO A 189 -4.79 6.80 -10.49
CA PRO A 189 -5.53 6.48 -11.70
C PRO A 189 -7.00 6.10 -11.44
N ALA A 190 -7.28 5.39 -10.35
CA ALA A 190 -8.64 5.00 -9.98
C ALA A 190 -9.47 6.20 -9.50
N PHE A 191 -8.91 7.05 -8.62
CA PHE A 191 -9.56 8.29 -8.20
C PHE A 191 -9.83 9.22 -9.38
N PHE A 192 -8.83 9.41 -10.23
CA PHE A 192 -8.94 10.25 -11.42
C PHE A 192 -10.01 9.74 -12.38
N SER A 193 -9.93 8.48 -12.81
CA SER A 193 -10.87 7.90 -13.78
C SER A 193 -12.31 7.90 -13.26
N HIS A 194 -12.52 7.57 -11.98
CA HIS A 194 -13.84 7.59 -11.37
C HIS A 194 -14.44 9.00 -11.30
N LEU A 195 -13.68 9.98 -10.79
CA LEU A 195 -14.14 11.37 -10.68
C LEU A 195 -14.34 12.01 -12.06
N LEU A 196 -13.44 11.77 -13.01
CA LEU A 196 -13.56 12.23 -14.38
C LEU A 196 -14.82 11.64 -15.04
N GLY A 197 -15.02 10.32 -14.92
CA GLY A 197 -16.24 9.65 -15.40
C GLY A 197 -17.50 10.29 -14.84
N LYS A 198 -17.56 10.57 -13.53
CA LYS A 198 -18.72 11.25 -12.92
C LYS A 198 -18.89 12.67 -13.46
N CYS A 199 -17.82 13.44 -13.61
CA CYS A 199 -17.87 14.80 -14.15
C CYS A 199 -18.35 14.84 -15.60
N LEU A 200 -17.91 13.91 -16.45
CA LEU A 200 -18.34 13.82 -17.85
C LEU A 200 -19.84 13.56 -18.03
N ARG A 201 -20.50 12.98 -17.01
CA ARG A 201 -21.96 12.73 -17.00
C ARG A 201 -22.78 13.88 -16.43
N ARG A 202 -22.14 14.94 -15.91
CA ARG A 202 -22.84 16.13 -15.41
C ARG A 202 -23.23 17.05 -16.55
N LYS A 203 -24.22 17.91 -16.31
CA LYS A 203 -24.64 18.96 -17.27
C LYS A 203 -23.47 19.87 -17.70
N ASN A 204 -22.58 20.21 -16.76
CA ASN A 204 -21.40 21.07 -17.00
C ASN A 204 -20.09 20.34 -16.60
N PRO A 205 -19.52 19.50 -17.49
CA PRO A 205 -18.32 18.71 -17.17
C PRO A 205 -17.10 19.56 -16.80
N ILE A 206 -16.85 20.63 -17.57
CA ILE A 206 -15.69 21.52 -17.38
C ILE A 206 -15.72 22.15 -15.98
N HIS A 207 -16.89 22.63 -15.54
CA HIS A 207 -17.06 23.19 -14.19
C HIS A 207 -16.78 22.14 -13.11
N GLY A 208 -17.28 20.91 -13.29
CA GLY A 208 -17.03 19.80 -12.35
C GLY A 208 -15.54 19.48 -12.23
N VAL A 209 -14.83 19.37 -13.35
CA VAL A 209 -13.38 19.11 -13.38
C VAL A 209 -12.60 20.29 -12.76
N ALA A 210 -12.93 21.52 -13.13
CA ALA A 210 -12.28 22.72 -12.60
C ALA A 210 -12.43 22.82 -11.08
N LYS A 211 -13.63 22.53 -10.54
CA LYS A 211 -13.90 22.55 -9.11
C LYS A 211 -13.04 21.54 -8.33
N LEU A 212 -12.90 20.32 -8.85
CA LEU A 212 -12.04 19.29 -8.25
C LEU A 212 -10.57 19.68 -8.38
N GLY A 213 -10.15 20.16 -9.55
CA GLY A 213 -8.78 20.63 -9.81
C GLY A 213 -8.37 21.76 -8.87
N LEU A 214 -9.21 22.76 -8.66
CA LEU A 214 -8.95 23.86 -7.71
C LEU A 214 -8.83 23.35 -6.26
N THR A 215 -9.61 22.34 -5.88
CA THR A 215 -9.53 21.74 -4.53
C THR A 215 -8.19 21.03 -4.33
N VAL A 216 -7.75 20.26 -5.33
CA VAL A 216 -6.45 19.56 -5.31
C VAL A 216 -5.30 20.57 -5.28
N LEU A 217 -5.32 21.55 -6.18
CA LEU A 217 -4.30 22.61 -6.24
C LEU A 217 -4.23 23.39 -4.93
N GLY A 218 -5.36 23.84 -4.40
CA GLY A 218 -5.40 24.56 -3.12
C GLY A 218 -4.85 23.74 -1.95
N THR A 219 -5.17 22.43 -1.90
CA THR A 219 -4.64 21.55 -0.86
C THR A 219 -3.12 21.37 -0.99
N PHE A 220 -2.61 21.16 -2.20
CA PHE A 220 -1.16 21.12 -2.44
C PHE A 220 -0.49 22.44 -2.08
N THR A 221 -1.07 23.58 -2.47
CA THR A 221 -0.53 24.91 -2.16
C THR A 221 -0.39 25.14 -0.66
N VAL A 222 -1.39 24.74 0.14
CA VAL A 222 -1.34 24.87 1.59
C VAL A 222 -0.23 23.99 2.19
N VAL A 223 -0.16 22.71 1.81
CA VAL A 223 0.81 21.77 2.39
C VAL A 223 2.25 22.09 1.96
N TRP A 224 2.43 22.47 0.70
CA TRP A 224 3.75 22.73 0.11
C TRP A 224 4.19 24.18 0.22
N TRP A 225 3.39 25.05 0.86
CA TRP A 225 3.59 26.50 0.93
C TRP A 225 5.05 26.94 1.13
N PRO A 226 5.83 26.39 2.09
CA PRO A 226 7.21 26.83 2.32
C PRO A 226 8.15 26.63 1.12
N TYR A 227 7.84 25.66 0.26
CA TYR A 227 8.69 25.24 -0.86
C TYR A 227 8.26 25.82 -2.21
N LEU A 228 7.18 26.62 -2.24
CA LEU A 228 6.65 27.22 -3.48
C LEU A 228 7.25 28.59 -3.83
N HIS A 229 8.15 29.12 -2.98
CA HIS A 229 8.79 30.42 -3.20
C HIS A 229 9.75 30.45 -4.40
N SER A 230 10.32 29.29 -4.79
CA SER A 230 11.22 29.16 -5.93
C SER A 230 11.05 27.80 -6.61
N THR A 231 11.29 27.75 -7.91
CA THR A 231 11.30 26.50 -8.69
C THR A 231 12.35 25.53 -8.17
N ASP A 232 13.51 26.04 -7.74
CA ASP A 232 14.62 25.24 -7.23
C ASP A 232 14.30 24.61 -5.86
N ALA A 233 13.51 25.29 -5.02
CA ALA A 233 13.02 24.69 -3.77
C ALA A 233 12.05 23.55 -4.04
N LEU A 234 11.08 23.76 -4.92
CA LEU A 234 10.11 22.74 -5.30
C LEU A 234 10.79 21.52 -5.94
N LEU A 235 11.67 21.74 -6.94
CA LEU A 235 12.40 20.67 -7.61
C LEU A 235 13.38 19.96 -6.66
N GLY A 236 13.96 20.69 -5.70
CA GLY A 236 14.78 20.12 -4.63
C GLY A 236 14.00 19.08 -3.82
N VAL A 237 12.79 19.42 -3.35
CA VAL A 237 11.94 18.46 -2.62
C VAL A 237 11.53 17.30 -3.53
N LEU A 238 11.06 17.58 -4.76
CA LEU A 238 10.61 16.54 -5.69
C LEU A 238 11.70 15.52 -6.04
N SER A 239 12.96 15.97 -6.18
CA SER A 239 14.08 15.07 -6.46
C SER A 239 14.39 14.11 -5.30
N ARG A 240 14.06 14.48 -4.05
CA ARG A 240 14.12 13.58 -2.89
C ARG A 240 13.01 12.53 -2.88
N LEU A 241 11.80 12.89 -3.30
CA LEU A 241 10.65 11.97 -3.29
C LEU A 241 10.76 10.85 -4.31
N ALA A 242 11.45 11.10 -5.42
CA ALA A 242 11.69 10.14 -6.48
C ALA A 242 13.19 9.99 -6.73
N PRO A 243 13.92 9.25 -5.88
CA PRO A 243 15.36 9.07 -6.03
C PRO A 243 15.63 8.16 -7.24
N PHE A 244 15.82 8.80 -8.39
CA PHE A 244 16.06 8.15 -9.69
C PHE A 244 17.40 7.40 -9.78
N GLU A 245 18.21 7.45 -8.74
CA GLU A 245 19.54 6.85 -8.65
C GLU A 245 19.53 5.36 -8.26
N ARG A 246 18.42 4.85 -7.68
CA ARG A 246 18.28 3.41 -7.37
C ARG A 246 17.91 2.60 -8.61
N GLY A 247 18.49 1.42 -8.75
CA GLY A 247 18.25 0.48 -9.86
C GLY A 247 16.88 -0.23 -9.82
N ILE A 248 16.46 -0.77 -10.97
CA ILE A 248 15.11 -1.34 -11.25
C ILE A 248 14.72 -2.62 -10.47
N TYR A 249 15.61 -3.24 -9.70
CA TYR A 249 15.35 -4.43 -8.89
C TYR A 249 16.50 -4.67 -7.88
N GLU A 250 16.81 -3.69 -7.04
CA GLU A 250 17.83 -3.86 -6.01
C GLU A 250 17.37 -4.77 -4.86
N ASP A 251 16.05 -4.84 -4.63
CA ASP A 251 15.42 -5.72 -3.66
C ASP A 251 14.73 -6.92 -4.34
N TYR A 252 14.63 -8.05 -3.65
CA TYR A 252 13.94 -9.27 -4.12
C TYR A 252 12.42 -9.13 -3.98
N VAL A 253 11.82 -8.32 -4.85
CA VAL A 253 10.39 -8.00 -4.83
C VAL A 253 9.62 -8.84 -5.83
N ALA A 254 8.42 -9.30 -5.47
CA ALA A 254 7.53 -10.06 -6.34
C ALA A 254 6.86 -9.22 -7.44
N ASN A 255 7.66 -8.47 -8.21
CA ASN A 255 7.24 -7.69 -9.37
C ASN A 255 7.73 -8.33 -10.68
N PHE A 256 7.27 -7.81 -11.82
CA PHE A 256 7.59 -8.33 -13.14
C PHE A 256 9.09 -8.26 -13.44
N TRP A 257 9.72 -7.13 -13.12
CA TRP A 257 11.13 -6.88 -13.46
C TRP A 257 12.08 -7.82 -12.71
N CYS A 258 11.90 -7.95 -11.40
CA CYS A 258 12.75 -8.81 -10.57
C CYS A 258 12.51 -10.30 -10.88
N THR A 259 11.25 -10.70 -11.07
CA THR A 259 10.88 -12.09 -11.43
C THR A 259 11.47 -12.48 -12.79
N SER A 260 11.25 -11.66 -13.82
CA SER A 260 11.78 -11.94 -15.15
C SER A 260 13.30 -11.79 -15.22
N SER A 261 13.94 -11.08 -14.28
CA SER A 261 15.41 -10.92 -14.22
C SER A 261 16.17 -12.24 -14.07
N VAL A 262 15.50 -13.29 -13.56
CA VAL A 262 16.06 -14.64 -13.45
C VAL A 262 16.45 -15.16 -14.85
N ILE A 263 15.61 -14.89 -15.85
CA ILE A 263 15.77 -15.35 -17.24
C ILE A 263 16.34 -14.23 -18.13
N ILE A 264 15.78 -13.03 -18.04
CA ILE A 264 16.09 -11.87 -18.88
C ILE A 264 16.93 -10.87 -18.10
N LYS A 265 18.21 -10.71 -18.44
CA LYS A 265 19.09 -9.75 -17.76
C LYS A 265 18.86 -8.30 -18.25
N TRP A 266 17.75 -7.68 -17.85
CA TRP A 266 17.33 -6.33 -18.25
C TRP A 266 18.43 -5.26 -18.16
N LYS A 267 19.19 -5.21 -17.05
CA LYS A 267 20.32 -4.27 -16.87
C LYS A 267 21.45 -4.43 -17.89
N ARG A 268 21.56 -5.59 -18.58
CA ARG A 268 22.52 -5.81 -19.66
C ARG A 268 21.97 -5.44 -21.03
N LEU A 269 20.64 -5.46 -21.20
CA LEU A 269 19.97 -5.24 -22.48
C LEU A 269 19.60 -3.77 -22.70
N PHE A 270 19.33 -3.01 -21.63
CA PHE A 270 18.81 -1.65 -21.73
C PHE A 270 19.50 -0.70 -20.74
N SER A 271 19.55 0.58 -21.12
CA SER A 271 19.98 1.65 -20.22
C SER A 271 18.94 1.91 -19.13
N VAL A 272 19.36 2.51 -18.01
CA VAL A 272 18.47 2.87 -16.90
C VAL A 272 17.35 3.82 -17.37
N HIS A 273 17.66 4.76 -18.27
CA HIS A 273 16.66 5.67 -18.84
C HIS A 273 15.58 4.91 -19.63
N SER A 274 15.99 4.00 -20.52
CA SER A 274 15.06 3.17 -21.28
C SER A 274 14.21 2.29 -20.36
N LEU A 275 14.80 1.69 -19.33
CA LEU A 275 14.09 0.88 -18.36
C LEU A 275 13.03 1.67 -17.55
N LYS A 276 13.33 2.92 -17.18
CA LYS A 276 12.35 3.83 -16.55
C LYS A 276 11.17 4.09 -17.48
N PHE A 277 11.43 4.36 -18.76
CA PHE A 277 10.38 4.60 -19.73
C PHE A 277 9.53 3.35 -20.01
N ILE A 278 10.16 2.18 -20.17
CA ILE A 278 9.47 0.91 -20.41
C ILE A 278 8.58 0.55 -19.22
N SER A 279 9.10 0.67 -17.98
CA SER A 279 8.32 0.40 -16.77
C SER A 279 7.15 1.37 -16.56
N LEU A 280 7.36 2.66 -16.80
CA LEU A 280 6.28 3.64 -16.81
C LEU A 280 5.21 3.27 -17.84
N THR A 281 5.62 2.95 -19.07
CA THR A 281 4.70 2.57 -20.15
C THR A 281 3.91 1.31 -19.78
N ALA A 282 4.57 0.26 -19.28
CA ALA A 282 3.92 -0.97 -18.86
C ALA A 282 2.92 -0.73 -17.72
N THR A 283 3.27 0.12 -16.75
CA THR A 283 2.39 0.49 -15.64
C THR A 283 1.14 1.23 -16.14
N VAL A 284 1.31 2.21 -17.03
CA VAL A 284 0.18 2.94 -17.62
C VAL A 284 -0.70 2.00 -18.43
N LEU A 285 -0.13 1.21 -19.34
CA LEU A 285 -0.86 0.26 -20.17
C LEU A 285 -1.68 -0.74 -19.35
N THR A 286 -1.17 -1.18 -18.21
CA THR A 286 -1.89 -2.11 -17.31
C THR A 286 -2.95 -1.43 -16.44
N CYS A 287 -2.82 -0.13 -16.16
CA CYS A 287 -3.88 0.67 -15.52
C CYS A 287 -5.03 1.01 -16.48
N LEU A 288 -4.72 1.21 -17.77
CA LEU A 288 -5.66 1.76 -18.76
C LEU A 288 -7.01 1.01 -18.84
N PRO A 289 -7.09 -0.33 -18.90
CA PRO A 289 -8.38 -1.02 -19.00
C PRO A 289 -9.30 -0.68 -17.82
N SER A 290 -8.75 -0.67 -16.61
CA SER A 290 -9.50 -0.32 -15.40
C SER A 290 -9.97 1.14 -15.40
N MET A 291 -9.10 2.06 -15.84
CA MET A 291 -9.44 3.48 -15.97
C MET A 291 -10.54 3.72 -17.00
N VAL A 292 -10.42 3.11 -18.18
CA VAL A 292 -11.41 3.21 -19.26
C VAL A 292 -12.77 2.73 -18.77
N GLN A 293 -12.82 1.58 -18.11
CA GLN A 293 -14.06 1.05 -17.54
C GLN A 293 -14.70 2.05 -16.55
N GLN A 294 -13.92 2.68 -15.66
CA GLN A 294 -14.46 3.67 -14.71
C GLN A 294 -14.87 4.99 -15.35
N VAL A 295 -14.22 5.42 -16.43
CA VAL A 295 -14.66 6.59 -17.20
C VAL A 295 -15.97 6.26 -17.95
N MET A 296 -16.11 5.05 -18.47
CA MET A 296 -17.28 4.56 -19.23
C MET A 296 -18.50 4.17 -18.38
N ALA A 297 -18.31 3.76 -17.14
CA ALA A 297 -19.41 3.45 -16.21
C ALA A 297 -18.93 3.59 -14.75
N PRO A 298 -18.85 4.83 -14.22
CA PRO A 298 -18.39 5.07 -12.86
C PRO A 298 -19.40 4.48 -11.87
N SER A 299 -18.92 3.56 -11.03
CA SER A 299 -19.74 2.92 -10.00
C SER A 299 -18.92 2.73 -8.74
N SER A 300 -19.58 2.72 -7.58
CA SER A 300 -18.90 2.56 -6.29
C SER A 300 -18.11 1.25 -6.20
N ARG A 301 -18.67 0.14 -6.70
CA ARG A 301 -17.96 -1.15 -6.76
C ARG A 301 -16.81 -1.11 -7.75
N GLY A 302 -17.06 -0.62 -8.97
CA GLY A 302 -16.02 -0.53 -9.98
C GLY A 302 -14.86 0.39 -9.56
N PHE A 303 -15.12 1.41 -8.74
CA PHE A 303 -14.09 2.23 -8.12
C PHE A 303 -13.19 1.43 -7.16
N LEU A 304 -13.77 0.60 -6.29
CA LEU A 304 -13.00 -0.27 -5.38
C LEU A 304 -12.15 -1.29 -6.15
N TYR A 305 -12.69 -1.91 -7.21
CA TYR A 305 -11.89 -2.75 -8.11
C TYR A 305 -10.83 -1.93 -8.86
N GLY A 306 -11.16 -0.69 -9.25
CA GLY A 306 -10.22 0.21 -9.90
C GLY A 306 -9.02 0.54 -9.04
N LEU A 307 -9.24 0.79 -7.73
CA LEU A 307 -8.16 0.98 -6.76
C LEU A 307 -7.26 -0.25 -6.65
N LEU A 308 -7.87 -1.45 -6.63
CA LEU A 308 -7.16 -2.72 -6.57
C LEU A 308 -6.32 -2.98 -7.84
N ASN A 309 -6.93 -2.79 -9.02
CA ASN A 309 -6.27 -3.01 -10.30
C ASN A 309 -5.16 -1.99 -10.56
N SER A 310 -5.41 -0.71 -10.25
CA SER A 310 -4.40 0.35 -10.35
C SER A 310 -3.21 0.09 -9.42
N SER A 311 -3.46 -0.26 -8.15
CA SER A 311 -2.37 -0.52 -7.21
C SER A 311 -1.57 -1.79 -7.54
N PHE A 312 -2.21 -2.84 -8.07
CA PHE A 312 -1.47 -4.00 -8.60
C PHE A 312 -0.67 -3.67 -9.85
N ALA A 313 -1.18 -2.86 -10.76
CA ALA A 313 -0.44 -2.44 -11.96
C ALA A 313 0.87 -1.72 -11.57
N PHE A 314 0.80 -0.77 -10.63
CA PHE A 314 2.00 -0.13 -10.08
C PHE A 314 2.92 -1.12 -9.35
N TYR A 315 2.39 -1.99 -8.49
CA TYR A 315 3.21 -2.97 -7.77
C TYR A 315 3.94 -3.95 -8.70
N LEU A 316 3.28 -4.40 -9.78
CA LEU A 316 3.84 -5.38 -10.70
C LEU A 316 4.81 -4.76 -11.71
N PHE A 317 4.55 -3.53 -12.20
CA PHE A 317 5.25 -2.97 -13.36
C PHE A 317 6.00 -1.66 -13.11
N SER A 318 5.90 -1.04 -11.93
CA SER A 318 6.65 0.18 -11.64
C SER A 318 8.16 -0.09 -11.53
N PHE A 319 8.95 0.95 -11.82
CA PHE A 319 10.41 0.91 -11.81
C PHE A 319 10.99 0.64 -10.42
N GLN A 320 10.39 1.27 -9.40
CA GLN A 320 10.80 1.16 -8.00
C GLN A 320 9.61 0.66 -7.18
N VAL A 321 9.75 -0.55 -6.67
CA VAL A 321 8.80 -1.22 -5.80
C VAL A 321 9.61 -1.85 -4.67
N HIS A 322 9.10 -1.80 -3.46
CA HIS A 322 9.69 -2.44 -2.28
C HIS A 322 8.79 -3.59 -1.82
N GLU A 323 9.33 -4.52 -1.02
CA GLU A 323 8.57 -5.66 -0.51
C GLU A 323 7.31 -5.20 0.26
N LYS A 324 7.44 -4.11 1.02
CA LYS A 324 6.34 -3.50 1.80
C LYS A 324 5.28 -2.78 0.95
N SER A 325 5.55 -2.50 -0.33
CA SER A 325 4.57 -1.84 -1.21
C SER A 325 3.35 -2.71 -1.51
N ILE A 326 3.38 -4.01 -1.20
CA ILE A 326 2.23 -4.91 -1.31
C ILE A 326 1.06 -4.46 -0.41
N LEU A 327 1.30 -3.66 0.64
CA LEU A 327 0.25 -3.05 1.46
C LEU A 327 -0.73 -2.22 0.62
N LEU A 328 -0.26 -1.63 -0.49
CA LEU A 328 -1.07 -0.76 -1.33
C LEU A 328 -2.21 -1.51 -2.02
N PRO A 329 -1.98 -2.64 -2.73
CA PRO A 329 -3.09 -3.47 -3.23
C PRO A 329 -3.83 -4.26 -2.14
N LEU A 330 -3.20 -4.56 -1.00
CA LEU A 330 -3.90 -5.22 0.11
C LEU A 330 -5.00 -4.34 0.71
N LEU A 331 -4.83 -3.01 0.75
CA LEU A 331 -5.85 -2.10 1.27
C LEU A 331 -7.20 -2.23 0.54
N PRO A 332 -7.32 -1.99 -0.79
CA PRO A 332 -8.58 -2.15 -1.51
C PRO A 332 -9.06 -3.61 -1.53
N ALA A 333 -8.16 -4.61 -1.46
CA ALA A 333 -8.58 -6.00 -1.29
C ALA A 333 -9.28 -6.23 0.06
N SER A 334 -8.80 -5.62 1.15
CA SER A 334 -9.49 -5.64 2.45
C SER A 334 -10.83 -4.90 2.40
N LEU A 335 -10.93 -3.79 1.66
CA LEU A 335 -12.21 -3.09 1.46
C LEU A 335 -13.22 -3.96 0.70
N LEU A 336 -12.76 -4.83 -0.21
CA LEU A 336 -13.57 -5.80 -0.96
C LEU A 336 -13.72 -7.17 -0.28
N ALA A 337 -13.27 -7.33 0.97
CA ALA A 337 -13.21 -8.63 1.65
C ALA A 337 -14.57 -9.35 1.78
N LEU A 338 -15.68 -8.61 1.83
CA LEU A 338 -17.03 -9.19 1.86
C LEU A 338 -17.49 -9.69 0.48
N GLU A 339 -17.11 -8.99 -0.59
CA GLU A 339 -17.44 -9.39 -1.97
C GLU A 339 -16.56 -10.56 -2.41
N GLU A 340 -15.26 -10.50 -2.11
CA GLU A 340 -14.25 -11.44 -2.58
C GLU A 340 -13.58 -12.18 -1.42
N ARG A 341 -14.39 -12.84 -0.58
CA ARG A 341 -13.91 -13.48 0.67
C ARG A 341 -12.79 -14.52 0.46
N ARG A 342 -12.97 -15.46 -0.48
CA ARG A 342 -11.95 -16.50 -0.74
C ARG A 342 -10.69 -15.91 -1.39
N PRO A 343 -10.77 -15.10 -2.47
CA PRO A 343 -9.58 -14.47 -3.04
C PRO A 343 -8.87 -13.54 -2.05
N PHE A 344 -9.60 -12.84 -1.19
CA PHE A 344 -9.02 -12.00 -0.13
C PHE A 344 -8.15 -12.81 0.84
N LYS A 345 -8.66 -13.94 1.36
CA LYS A 345 -7.85 -14.83 2.24
C LYS A 345 -6.57 -15.28 1.56
N TRP A 346 -6.68 -15.66 0.29
CA TRP A 346 -5.54 -16.10 -0.50
C TRP A 346 -4.50 -15.00 -0.63
N LEU A 347 -4.93 -13.82 -1.04
CA LEU A 347 -4.05 -12.68 -1.21
C LEU A 347 -3.40 -12.24 0.10
N MET A 348 -4.12 -12.25 1.21
CA MET A 348 -3.57 -11.93 2.53
C MET A 348 -2.44 -12.88 2.95
N PHE A 349 -2.56 -14.17 2.65
CA PHE A 349 -1.47 -15.13 2.90
C PHE A 349 -0.24 -14.82 2.05
N TYR A 350 -0.40 -14.63 0.74
CA TYR A 350 0.74 -14.38 -0.15
C TYR A 350 1.36 -13.00 0.04
N GLY A 351 0.57 -11.98 0.42
CA GLY A 351 1.11 -10.68 0.81
C GLY A 351 1.96 -10.75 2.07
N LEU A 352 1.56 -11.60 3.03
CA LEU A 352 2.35 -11.86 4.23
C LEU A 352 3.63 -12.66 3.88
N PHE A 353 3.48 -13.73 3.11
CA PHE A 353 4.59 -14.59 2.67
C PHE A 353 5.63 -13.84 1.83
N SER A 354 5.20 -12.91 0.96
CA SER A 354 6.14 -12.11 0.16
C SER A 354 7.03 -11.20 1.01
N MET A 355 6.59 -10.83 2.21
CA MET A 355 7.38 -10.02 3.15
C MET A 355 8.17 -10.85 4.16
N PHE A 356 8.05 -12.19 4.15
CA PHE A 356 8.70 -13.05 5.14
C PHE A 356 10.22 -12.84 5.23
N PRO A 357 11.00 -12.74 4.12
CA PRO A 357 12.44 -12.45 4.20
C PRO A 357 12.78 -11.11 4.87
N LEU A 358 11.96 -10.08 4.65
CA LEU A 358 12.11 -8.78 5.32
C LEU A 358 11.91 -8.92 6.83
N LEU A 359 10.83 -9.58 7.23
CA LEU A 359 10.48 -9.75 8.65
C LEU A 359 11.46 -10.69 9.38
N CYS A 360 12.08 -11.63 8.68
CA CYS A 360 13.20 -12.41 9.21
C CYS A 360 14.44 -11.53 9.49
N ARG A 361 14.79 -10.61 8.57
CA ARG A 361 15.90 -9.66 8.77
C ARG A 361 15.68 -8.77 10.01
N ASP A 362 14.42 -8.42 10.28
CA ASP A 362 14.02 -7.62 11.45
C ASP A 362 13.78 -8.43 12.73
N LYS A 363 14.01 -9.76 12.71
CA LYS A 363 13.77 -10.67 13.83
C LYS A 363 12.30 -10.71 14.31
N LEU A 364 11.35 -10.54 13.39
CA LEU A 364 9.90 -10.50 13.64
C LEU A 364 9.19 -11.84 13.35
N VAL A 365 9.91 -12.95 13.38
CA VAL A 365 9.37 -14.30 13.07
C VAL A 365 8.24 -14.71 14.01
N LEU A 366 8.37 -14.47 15.31
CA LEU A 366 7.32 -14.82 16.29
C LEU A 366 6.03 -13.98 16.08
N PRO A 367 6.10 -12.63 16.02
CA PRO A 367 4.96 -11.79 15.66
C PRO A 367 4.29 -12.19 14.33
N TYR A 368 5.10 -12.56 13.33
CA TYR A 368 4.61 -13.01 12.02
C TYR A 368 3.64 -14.19 12.14
N PHE A 369 4.07 -15.28 12.78
CA PHE A 369 3.24 -16.47 12.92
C PHE A 369 2.06 -16.24 13.86
N ALA A 370 2.26 -15.47 14.95
CA ALA A 370 1.21 -15.16 15.91
C ALA A 370 0.07 -14.34 15.27
N LEU A 371 0.40 -13.28 14.52
CA LEU A 371 -0.59 -12.46 13.82
C LEU A 371 -1.23 -13.22 12.65
N HIS A 372 -0.49 -14.07 11.95
CA HIS A 372 -1.08 -14.93 10.93
C HIS A 372 -2.13 -15.88 11.52
N ALA A 373 -1.79 -16.55 12.64
CA ALA A 373 -2.69 -17.46 13.32
C ALA A 373 -3.94 -16.72 13.85
N LEU A 374 -3.76 -15.56 14.48
CA LEU A 374 -4.86 -14.72 14.95
C LEU A 374 -5.77 -14.27 13.80
N PHE A 375 -5.19 -13.79 12.70
CA PHE A 375 -5.94 -13.39 11.52
C PHE A 375 -6.76 -14.56 10.96
N MET A 376 -6.17 -15.75 10.85
CA MET A 376 -6.87 -16.94 10.36
C MET A 376 -7.98 -17.41 11.32
N LEU A 377 -7.77 -17.32 12.63
CA LEU A 377 -8.79 -17.62 13.64
C LEU A 377 -10.00 -16.68 13.47
N LEU A 378 -9.77 -15.38 13.38
CA LEU A 378 -10.83 -14.37 13.22
C LEU A 378 -11.50 -14.43 11.85
N TYR A 379 -10.74 -14.74 10.80
CA TYR A 379 -11.29 -14.93 9.46
C TYR A 379 -12.30 -16.08 9.42
N HIS A 380 -12.02 -17.19 10.12
CA HIS A 380 -12.91 -18.36 10.21
C HIS A 380 -13.92 -18.29 11.36
N ALA A 381 -13.87 -17.23 12.20
CA ALA A 381 -14.82 -17.06 13.27
C ALA A 381 -16.26 -17.13 12.72
N PRO A 382 -17.19 -17.81 13.41
CA PRO A 382 -18.57 -17.99 12.98
C PRO A 382 -19.39 -16.70 13.13
N CYS A 383 -18.85 -15.55 12.72
CA CYS A 383 -19.59 -14.32 12.51
C CYS A 383 -20.39 -14.49 11.22
N GLY A 384 -21.63 -14.98 11.36
CA GLY A 384 -22.65 -14.99 10.32
C GLY A 384 -22.31 -15.87 9.10
N HIS A 385 -22.41 -17.20 9.25
CA HIS A 385 -22.66 -18.07 8.09
C HIS A 385 -24.02 -17.72 7.47
N GLY A 386 -24.06 -16.65 6.69
CA GLY A 386 -25.27 -16.01 6.19
C GLY A 386 -25.32 -15.91 4.68
N GLY A 387 -24.88 -16.95 3.96
CA GLY A 387 -24.94 -16.94 2.50
C GLY A 387 -24.14 -18.03 1.81
N ARG A 388 -24.27 -19.30 2.23
CA ARG A 388 -24.25 -20.33 1.18
C ARG A 388 -25.54 -20.09 0.39
N PRO A 389 -25.50 -19.89 -0.94
CA PRO A 389 -26.68 -20.18 -1.73
C PRO A 389 -26.97 -21.66 -1.50
N ARG A 390 -28.03 -21.97 -0.76
CA ARG A 390 -28.52 -23.34 -0.52
C ARG A 390 -29.11 -23.96 -1.80
N ASN A 391 -28.90 -23.34 -2.96
CA ASN A 391 -29.35 -23.78 -4.28
C ASN A 391 -28.17 -23.81 -5.27
N ALA A 392 -27.12 -24.57 -4.96
CA ALA A 392 -26.32 -25.16 -6.04
C ALA A 392 -27.14 -26.32 -6.60
N ARG A 393 -27.91 -26.07 -7.68
CA ARG A 393 -28.44 -27.16 -8.50
C ARG A 393 -27.24 -28.02 -8.93
N PRO A 394 -27.27 -29.35 -8.73
CA PRO A 394 -26.20 -30.21 -9.21
C PRO A 394 -26.33 -30.32 -10.72
N ASN A 395 -25.69 -29.43 -11.48
CA ASN A 395 -25.67 -29.51 -12.94
C ASN A 395 -24.24 -29.69 -13.47
N ASN A 396 -24.07 -30.85 -14.10
CA ASN A 396 -23.03 -31.29 -15.04
C ASN A 396 -21.64 -31.69 -14.49
N THR A 397 -21.47 -33.01 -14.42
CA THR A 397 -20.27 -33.84 -14.16
C THR A 397 -19.04 -33.58 -15.05
N LYS A 398 -19.09 -32.62 -15.97
CA LYS A 398 -17.91 -32.21 -16.79
C LYS A 398 -17.09 -31.07 -16.17
N PHE A 399 -17.63 -30.37 -15.17
CA PHE A 399 -16.94 -29.26 -14.49
C PHE A 399 -16.10 -29.67 -13.26
N ASP A 400 -16.21 -30.92 -12.79
CA ASP A 400 -15.56 -31.38 -11.55
C ASP A 400 -14.04 -31.56 -11.67
N TYR A 401 -13.52 -31.97 -12.83
CA TYR A 401 -12.08 -32.19 -13.00
C TYR A 401 -11.27 -30.89 -12.95
N PHE A 402 -11.79 -29.81 -13.53
CA PHE A 402 -11.09 -28.52 -13.57
C PHE A 402 -11.06 -27.83 -12.20
N ASP A 403 -12.16 -27.91 -11.45
CA ASP A 403 -12.22 -27.38 -10.09
C ASP A 403 -11.44 -28.24 -9.08
N SER A 404 -11.44 -29.57 -9.26
CA SER A 404 -10.58 -30.48 -8.49
C SER A 404 -9.09 -30.21 -8.76
N PHE A 405 -8.71 -30.04 -10.04
CA PHE A 405 -7.34 -29.70 -10.41
C PHE A 405 -6.89 -28.34 -9.84
N LYS A 406 -7.73 -27.31 -9.91
CA LYS A 406 -7.44 -26.00 -9.27
C LYS A 406 -7.27 -26.14 -7.76
N THR A 407 -8.13 -26.92 -7.11
CA THR A 407 -8.05 -27.16 -5.67
C THR A 407 -6.76 -27.88 -5.29
N PHE A 408 -6.38 -28.90 -6.07
CA PHE A 408 -5.13 -29.62 -5.91
C PHE A 408 -3.90 -28.72 -6.11
N MET A 409 -3.86 -27.95 -7.20
CA MET A 409 -2.79 -26.98 -7.47
C MET A 409 -2.68 -25.96 -6.34
N ASN A 410 -3.80 -25.43 -5.87
CA ASN A 410 -3.82 -24.49 -4.75
C ASN A 410 -3.27 -25.12 -3.46
N GLY A 411 -3.66 -26.37 -3.16
CA GLY A 411 -3.11 -27.13 -2.03
C GLY A 411 -1.60 -27.34 -2.15
N PHE A 412 -1.12 -27.67 -3.35
CA PHE A 412 0.30 -27.86 -3.63
C PHE A 412 1.12 -26.57 -3.41
N ILE A 413 0.63 -25.42 -3.87
CA ILE A 413 1.35 -24.14 -3.71
C ILE A 413 1.35 -23.70 -2.25
N TYR A 414 0.26 -23.91 -1.50
CA TYR A 414 0.24 -23.68 -0.05
C TYR A 414 1.24 -24.58 0.68
N LEU A 415 1.26 -25.87 0.37
CA LEU A 415 2.21 -26.82 0.96
C LEU A 415 3.66 -26.43 0.63
N SER A 416 3.93 -26.04 -0.62
CA SER A 416 5.24 -25.55 -1.06
C SER A 416 5.66 -24.32 -0.27
N SER A 417 4.73 -23.38 -0.05
CA SER A 417 4.99 -22.17 0.75
C SER A 417 5.30 -22.54 2.20
N PHE A 418 4.57 -23.50 2.79
CA PHE A 418 4.83 -23.98 4.15
C PHE A 418 6.20 -24.66 4.27
N ILE A 419 6.55 -25.55 3.33
CA ILE A 419 7.87 -26.19 3.27
C ILE A 419 8.96 -25.13 3.16
N LEU A 420 8.76 -24.09 2.34
CA LEU A 420 9.73 -23.00 2.21
C LEU A 420 9.93 -22.21 3.50
N HIS A 421 8.90 -22.02 4.35
CA HIS A 421 9.12 -21.41 5.66
C HIS A 421 10.06 -22.26 6.53
N ILE A 422 9.86 -23.58 6.54
CA ILE A 422 10.71 -24.51 7.30
C ILE A 422 12.14 -24.46 6.77
N VAL A 423 12.32 -24.60 5.45
CA VAL A 423 13.64 -24.56 4.80
C VAL A 423 14.34 -23.23 5.08
N TYR A 424 13.65 -22.10 4.92
CA TYR A 424 14.22 -20.76 5.14
C TYR A 424 14.71 -20.56 6.59
N LEU A 425 14.03 -21.16 7.58
CA LEU A 425 14.39 -21.02 8.99
C LEU A 425 15.44 -22.03 9.48
N THR A 426 15.59 -23.17 8.79
CA THR A 426 16.43 -24.29 9.27
C THR A 426 17.68 -24.52 8.43
N MET A 427 17.67 -24.13 7.16
CA MET A 427 18.75 -24.40 6.22
C MET A 427 19.44 -23.10 5.78
N HIS A 428 20.72 -23.21 5.47
CA HIS A 428 21.44 -22.15 4.79
C HIS A 428 21.31 -22.30 3.27
N PRO A 429 21.16 -21.19 2.52
CA PRO A 429 21.17 -21.24 1.07
C PRO A 429 22.53 -21.74 0.55
N PRO A 430 22.59 -22.45 -0.59
CA PRO A 430 23.85 -22.87 -1.18
C PRO A 430 24.78 -21.69 -1.46
N GLU A 431 26.08 -21.83 -1.20
CA GLU A 431 27.07 -20.72 -1.36
C GLU A 431 27.07 -20.12 -2.77
N LYS A 432 26.83 -20.95 -3.80
CA LYS A 432 26.73 -20.52 -5.19
C LYS A 432 25.51 -19.62 -5.46
N PHE A 433 24.44 -19.76 -4.67
CA PHE A 433 23.17 -19.05 -4.82
C PHE A 433 22.68 -18.56 -3.45
N PRO A 434 23.31 -17.51 -2.89
CA PRO A 434 23.02 -17.05 -1.53
C PRO A 434 21.61 -16.50 -1.33
N TYR A 435 20.91 -16.14 -2.41
CA TYR A 435 19.55 -15.57 -2.38
C TYR A 435 18.51 -16.50 -3.03
N LEU A 436 18.79 -17.80 -3.07
CA LEU A 436 17.93 -18.77 -3.75
C LEU A 436 16.52 -18.82 -3.12
N PHE A 437 16.43 -18.76 -1.80
CA PHE A 437 15.14 -18.90 -1.13
C PHE A 437 14.27 -17.66 -1.36
N GLU A 438 14.84 -16.46 -1.27
CA GLU A 438 14.18 -15.19 -1.62
C GLU A 438 13.68 -15.21 -3.05
N ALA A 439 14.50 -15.71 -3.99
CA ALA A 439 14.11 -15.82 -5.39
C ALA A 439 12.92 -16.78 -5.59
N ILE A 440 12.87 -17.92 -4.88
CA ILE A 440 11.75 -18.87 -4.98
C ILE A 440 10.46 -18.24 -4.40
N ILE A 441 10.54 -17.60 -3.22
CA ILE A 441 9.41 -16.90 -2.60
C ILE A 441 8.87 -15.83 -3.55
N MET A 442 9.76 -15.03 -4.14
CA MET A 442 9.44 -14.00 -5.12
C MET A 442 8.69 -14.59 -6.33
N LEU A 443 9.19 -15.67 -6.94
CA LEU A 443 8.57 -16.31 -8.11
C LEU A 443 7.16 -16.82 -7.79
N ILE A 444 6.98 -17.49 -6.65
CA ILE A 444 5.68 -18.00 -6.21
C ILE A 444 4.71 -16.83 -6.00
N CYS A 445 5.13 -15.79 -5.26
CA CYS A 445 4.26 -14.66 -4.95
C CYS A 445 3.90 -13.85 -6.20
N PHE A 446 4.85 -13.61 -7.11
CA PHE A 446 4.59 -12.89 -8.36
C PHE A 446 3.53 -13.59 -9.19
N TYR A 447 3.62 -14.91 -9.33
CA TYR A 447 2.61 -15.69 -10.05
C TYR A 447 1.22 -15.53 -9.41
N GLN A 448 1.12 -15.61 -8.09
CA GLN A 448 -0.15 -15.42 -7.38
C GLN A 448 -0.71 -14.01 -7.54
N PHE A 449 0.13 -12.98 -7.43
CA PHE A 449 -0.30 -11.59 -7.58
C PHE A 449 -0.72 -11.28 -9.02
N ALA A 450 -0.01 -11.79 -10.03
CA ALA A 450 -0.36 -11.61 -11.43
C ALA A 450 -1.70 -12.28 -11.78
N LEU A 451 -1.93 -13.50 -11.30
CA LEU A 451 -3.23 -14.19 -11.48
C LEU A 451 -4.37 -13.41 -10.83
N PHE A 452 -4.16 -12.91 -9.61
CA PHE A 452 -5.15 -12.15 -8.89
C PHE A 452 -5.45 -10.80 -9.57
N ALA A 453 -4.43 -10.09 -10.05
CA ALA A 453 -4.58 -8.85 -10.81
C ALA A 453 -5.34 -9.05 -12.13
N PHE A 454 -5.08 -10.16 -12.83
CA PHE A 454 -5.84 -10.53 -14.02
C PHE A 454 -7.30 -10.82 -13.70
N TYR A 455 -7.55 -11.64 -12.68
CA TYR A 455 -8.90 -11.99 -12.22
C TYR A 455 -9.73 -10.75 -11.87
N THR A 456 -9.15 -9.81 -11.13
CA THR A 456 -9.82 -8.58 -10.68
C THR A 456 -10.07 -7.58 -11.80
N ASN A 457 -9.22 -7.55 -12.84
CA ASN A 457 -9.51 -6.81 -14.07
C ASN A 457 -10.73 -7.40 -14.80
N VAL A 458 -10.75 -8.71 -15.04
CA VAL A 458 -11.90 -9.39 -15.68
C VAL A 458 -13.19 -9.14 -14.87
N LYS A 459 -13.11 -9.24 -13.55
CA LYS A 459 -14.23 -9.00 -12.65
C LYS A 459 -14.76 -7.57 -12.77
N GLN A 460 -13.89 -6.57 -12.80
CA GLN A 460 -14.29 -5.17 -12.96
C GLN A 460 -15.06 -4.95 -14.28
N TRP A 461 -14.60 -5.53 -15.38
CA TRP A 461 -15.26 -5.41 -16.68
C TRP A 461 -16.61 -6.13 -16.73
N SER A 462 -16.76 -7.28 -16.05
CA SER A 462 -18.05 -7.97 -15.94
C SER A 462 -19.16 -7.13 -15.25
N LEU A 463 -18.79 -6.11 -14.46
CA LEU A 463 -19.76 -5.19 -13.86
C LEU A 463 -20.45 -4.30 -14.91
N LEU A 464 -19.77 -4.00 -16.02
CA LEU A 464 -20.33 -3.22 -17.12
C LEU A 464 -21.45 -3.99 -17.82
N GLU A 465 -21.22 -5.26 -18.14
CA GLU A 465 -22.20 -6.13 -18.83
C GLU A 465 -23.49 -6.31 -18.02
N HIS A 466 -23.38 -6.40 -16.70
CA HIS A 466 -24.55 -6.46 -15.83
C HIS A 466 -25.33 -5.14 -15.81
N SER A 467 -24.66 -3.99 -15.85
CA SER A 467 -25.34 -2.69 -15.86
C SER A 467 -26.12 -2.45 -17.16
N THR A 468 -25.57 -2.81 -18.31
CA THR A 468 -26.26 -2.65 -19.61
C THR A 468 -27.49 -3.56 -19.69
N THR A 469 -27.38 -4.79 -19.18
CA THR A 469 -28.50 -5.75 -19.16
C THR A 469 -29.65 -5.30 -18.24
N GLU A 470 -29.35 -4.65 -17.11
CA GLU A 470 -30.40 -4.11 -16.23
C GLU A 470 -31.07 -2.85 -16.80
N GLU A 471 -30.33 -1.99 -17.50
CA GLU A 471 -30.92 -0.83 -18.18
C GLU A 471 -31.84 -1.26 -19.34
N GLU A 472 -31.43 -2.24 -20.14
CA GLU A 472 -32.29 -2.82 -21.19
C GLU A 472 -33.58 -3.41 -20.62
N LYS A 473 -33.52 -4.08 -19.47
CA LYS A 473 -34.71 -4.64 -18.79
C LYS A 473 -35.64 -3.60 -18.18
N LYS A 474 -35.20 -2.36 -17.96
CA LYS A 474 -36.05 -1.25 -17.48
C LYS A 474 -36.70 -0.47 -18.63
N LEU A 475 -36.20 -0.64 -19.85
CA LEU A 475 -36.71 0.00 -21.07
C LEU A 475 -37.75 -0.85 -21.81
N ILE A 476 -37.86 -2.13 -21.46
CA ILE A 476 -38.92 -3.08 -21.87
C ILE A 476 -39.98 -3.11 -20.77
#